data_AF-A0A6P8CHJ3-F1
#
_entry.id   AF-A0A6P8CHJ3-F1
#
_cell.length_a   1.000
_cell.length_b   1.000
_cell.length_c   1.000
_cell.angle_alpha   90.00
_cell.angle_beta   90.00
_cell.angle_gamma   90.00
#
_symmetry.space_group_name_H-M   'P 1'
#
loop_
_entity.id
_entity.type
_entity.pdbx_description
1 polymer ?
#
loop_
_entity_poly.entity_id
_entity_poly.type
_entity_poly.pdbx_seq_one_letter_code
_entity_poly.pdbx_strand_id
1 'polypeptide(L)'
;MEKLRAVGSNQRGARESLPIANGNPQQQPKKKCSNLMPLFVLLVVVAEIAFLGRLDMAKNSAVVDSWADLFHRSPPTTELAVGGGDDLPLPVGTEDRSSEPEAENCEEWLEREDRVVYSRDFNKDPIWVSGAEKEWKSCSVGCSFGYSIEKKPDAAFGIPQAGGTASVLRSMESAQYYMENNIAQARRRGFDIVMTTSLSSDVPVGYFSWAEYDIMAPVQPKTEKALAAAFISNCGARNFRLQALEALEKTKIKIDSYGGCHRNRDGRALLAVDKVETLKRYKFSLAFENSNEEDYVTEKFFQSLVAGSVPVVIGAPNIQDFAPAPGSILHIKELSDVSEVAKTMNYLSENPEAYNETLRWKYEGPSDSFKALVDMAAVHSSCRLCIHLATAIWEKEEKSLSFKKRPCKCTRGSETVYHLYVRERGRFEMESIFLRKLTLEALESAVLKKFTYLKHMPIWKEERPESIRGGNKLKVYRIYPLGLTQRQALYTFRFNSDSDLKAHIKSNPCAKFEVVFV
;
A
#
# COMPACT_ATOMS: atom_id res chain seq x y z
N MET A 1 -23.47 -25.32 50.08
CA MET A 1 -24.08 -25.77 51.34
C MET A 1 -23.04 -25.63 52.43
N GLU A 2 -23.26 -24.73 53.39
CA GLU A 2 -22.60 -24.79 54.68
C GLU A 2 -22.96 -26.11 55.39
N LYS A 3 -21.96 -26.80 55.95
CA LYS A 3 -21.87 -26.97 57.41
C LYS A 3 -20.65 -27.80 57.82
N LEU A 4 -20.02 -27.29 58.90
CA LEU A 4 -19.43 -28.02 60.04
C LEU A 4 -18.09 -28.77 59.79
N ARG A 5 -17.14 -28.81 60.72
CA ARG A 5 -16.78 -28.04 61.93
C ARG A 5 -15.47 -28.68 62.45
N ALA A 6 -14.67 -27.86 63.12
CA ALA A 6 -13.91 -28.18 64.35
C ALA A 6 -12.62 -29.03 64.25
N VAL A 7 -11.47 -28.42 64.58
CA VAL A 7 -10.74 -28.47 65.89
C VAL A 7 -9.60 -29.48 65.76
N GLY A 8 -8.32 -29.11 65.79
CA GLY A 8 -7.54 -28.57 66.92
C GLY A 8 -6.65 -29.74 67.41
N SER A 9 -5.39 -29.63 67.83
CA SER A 9 -4.55 -28.55 68.30
C SER A 9 -3.13 -29.11 68.55
N ASN A 10 -2.12 -28.22 68.56
CA ASN A 10 -0.97 -28.18 69.47
C ASN A 10 0.07 -29.33 69.57
N GLN A 11 1.32 -28.96 69.22
CA GLN A 11 2.42 -28.56 70.14
C GLN A 11 3.74 -29.35 70.00
N ARG A 12 4.83 -28.56 69.88
CA ARG A 12 6.21 -28.69 70.45
C ARG A 12 6.98 -29.99 70.17
N GLY A 13 8.28 -30.01 69.88
CA GLY A 13 9.37 -29.04 70.02
C GLY A 13 10.67 -29.81 70.34
N ALA A 14 11.82 -29.29 69.88
CA ALA A 14 13.21 -29.60 70.31
C ALA A 14 13.80 -30.96 69.91
N ARG A 15 15.12 -31.16 69.72
CA ARG A 15 16.30 -30.40 69.28
C ARG A 15 17.47 -31.43 69.29
N GLU A 16 18.51 -31.16 68.50
CA GLU A 16 19.93 -31.51 68.73
C GLU A 16 20.58 -32.81 68.19
N SER A 17 21.63 -32.52 67.39
CA SER A 17 23.00 -33.10 67.35
C SER A 17 23.36 -34.37 66.55
N LEU A 18 24.18 -34.10 65.51
CA LEU A 18 25.17 -34.91 64.75
C LEU A 18 26.34 -35.41 65.65
N PRO A 19 27.27 -36.35 65.27
CA PRO A 19 28.18 -36.14 64.10
C PRO A 19 28.96 -37.32 63.42
N ILE A 20 29.68 -36.95 62.33
CA ILE A 20 30.93 -37.49 61.67
C ILE A 20 30.91 -38.76 60.79
N ALA A 21 31.19 -38.62 59.47
CA ALA A 21 32.47 -39.01 58.82
C ALA A 21 32.49 -38.95 57.26
N ASN A 22 33.27 -38.00 56.72
CA ASN A 22 34.14 -37.97 55.53
C ASN A 22 33.79 -38.63 54.17
N GLY A 23 33.75 -37.76 53.14
CA GLY A 23 34.04 -38.07 51.73
C GLY A 23 33.81 -36.86 50.80
N ASN A 24 34.86 -36.09 50.49
CA ASN A 24 34.91 -34.99 49.49
C ASN A 24 35.56 -35.54 48.19
N PRO A 25 35.62 -34.86 47.00
CA PRO A 25 35.25 -33.47 46.70
C PRO A 25 34.52 -33.22 45.36
N GLN A 26 33.84 -32.07 45.24
CA GLN A 26 33.92 -31.08 44.14
C GLN A 26 32.61 -30.29 44.00
N GLN A 27 32.71 -28.99 44.26
CA GLN A 27 31.67 -28.00 44.05
C GLN A 27 31.53 -27.65 42.56
N GLN A 28 30.31 -27.70 42.03
CA GLN A 28 29.85 -26.80 40.97
C GLN A 28 28.52 -26.15 41.41
N PRO A 29 28.35 -24.83 41.26
CA PRO A 29 27.14 -24.14 41.70
C PRO A 29 26.00 -24.33 40.68
N LYS A 30 24.84 -24.77 41.16
CA LYS A 30 23.56 -24.68 40.43
C LYS A 30 23.28 -23.21 40.10
N LYS A 31 23.30 -22.84 38.80
CA LYS A 31 22.71 -21.59 38.31
C LYS A 31 21.33 -21.86 37.72
N LYS A 32 20.33 -21.19 38.31
CA LYS A 32 18.99 -21.00 37.74
C LYS A 32 19.15 -20.35 36.36
N CYS A 33 18.65 -20.99 35.31
CA CYS A 33 18.54 -20.40 33.99
C CYS A 33 17.06 -20.03 33.74
N SER A 34 16.67 -18.86 34.24
CA SER A 34 15.42 -18.20 33.85
C SER A 34 15.80 -16.76 33.59
N ASN A 35 15.93 -16.42 32.30
CA ASN A 35 15.93 -15.07 31.69
C ASN A 35 16.55 -15.05 30.27
N LEU A 36 16.36 -16.10 29.45
CA LEU A 36 16.82 -16.10 28.04
C LEU A 36 15.72 -15.79 27.01
N MET A 37 14.45 -15.72 27.41
CA MET A 37 13.34 -15.37 26.51
C MET A 37 13.48 -13.99 25.81
N PRO A 38 13.96 -12.91 26.48
CA PRO A 38 14.11 -11.61 25.82
C PRO A 38 15.21 -11.61 24.75
N LEU A 39 16.28 -12.39 24.95
CA LEU A 39 17.38 -12.50 24.00
C LEU A 39 17.00 -13.30 22.75
N PHE A 40 16.18 -14.35 22.91
CA PHE A 40 15.69 -15.13 21.77
C PHE A 40 14.71 -14.33 20.89
N VAL A 41 13.86 -13.48 21.49
CA VAL A 41 12.98 -12.58 20.72
C VAL A 41 13.79 -11.52 19.97
N LEU A 42 14.83 -10.94 20.60
CA LEU A 42 15.70 -9.96 19.94
C LEU A 42 16.48 -10.59 18.77
N LEU A 43 16.98 -11.82 18.91
CA LEU A 43 17.69 -12.53 17.85
C LEU A 43 16.81 -12.88 16.65
N VAL A 44 15.53 -13.22 16.87
CA VAL A 44 14.57 -13.49 15.79
C VAL A 44 14.25 -12.20 15.02
N VAL A 45 14.06 -11.08 15.72
CA VAL A 45 13.81 -9.77 15.09
C VAL A 45 15.04 -9.29 14.30
N VAL A 46 16.26 -9.48 14.81
CA VAL A 46 17.49 -9.13 14.09
C VAL A 46 17.73 -10.03 12.88
N ALA A 47 17.35 -11.31 12.94
CA ALA A 47 17.47 -12.23 11.80
C ALA A 47 16.46 -11.91 10.68
N GLU A 48 15.24 -11.46 11.00
CA GLU A 48 14.27 -11.00 9.99
C GLU A 48 14.70 -9.68 9.34
N ILE A 49 15.28 -8.75 10.11
CA ILE A 49 15.84 -7.49 9.55
C ILE A 49 17.07 -7.77 8.66
N ALA A 50 17.92 -8.72 9.04
CA ALA A 50 19.08 -9.13 8.23
C ALA A 50 18.68 -9.89 6.95
N PHE A 51 17.54 -10.59 6.95
CA PHE A 51 17.00 -11.25 5.76
C PHE A 51 16.45 -10.23 4.74
N LEU A 52 15.84 -9.13 5.21
CA LEU A 52 15.44 -8.01 4.35
C LEU A 52 16.66 -7.25 3.76
N GLY A 53 17.80 -7.22 4.45
CA GLY A 53 19.02 -6.56 3.95
C GLY A 53 19.84 -7.35 2.90
N ARG A 54 19.65 -8.68 2.78
CA ARG A 54 20.47 -9.52 1.87
C ARG A 54 19.94 -9.67 0.46
N LEU A 55 18.69 -9.29 0.20
CA LEU A 55 18.11 -9.32 -1.14
C LEU A 55 18.63 -8.19 -2.05
N ASP A 56 19.39 -7.23 -1.51
CA ASP A 56 19.80 -6.01 -2.22
C ASP A 56 21.27 -5.98 -2.70
N MET A 57 22.01 -7.09 -2.61
CA MET A 57 23.43 -7.12 -3.04
C MET A 57 23.71 -7.94 -4.30
N ALA A 58 22.72 -8.66 -4.86
CA ALA A 58 22.96 -9.55 -6.01
C ALA A 58 22.60 -8.95 -7.39
N LYS A 59 22.15 -7.69 -7.48
CA LYS A 59 21.77 -7.05 -8.76
C LYS A 59 22.66 -5.88 -9.21
N ASN A 60 23.67 -5.50 -8.42
CA ASN A 60 24.44 -4.27 -8.65
C ASN A 60 25.58 -4.36 -9.69
N SER A 61 25.73 -5.44 -10.45
CA SER A 61 26.76 -5.50 -11.51
C SER A 61 26.28 -5.06 -12.89
N ALA A 62 24.97 -4.87 -13.11
CA ALA A 62 24.42 -4.49 -14.42
C ALA A 62 24.13 -2.98 -14.57
N VAL A 63 24.32 -2.19 -13.50
CA VAL A 63 23.96 -0.76 -13.47
C VAL A 63 25.11 0.14 -13.95
N VAL A 64 26.34 -0.37 -14.03
CA VAL A 64 27.52 0.45 -14.36
C VAL A 64 27.59 0.85 -15.84
N ASP A 65 26.95 0.11 -16.75
CA ASP A 65 27.03 0.40 -18.19
C ASP A 65 25.95 1.38 -18.70
N SER A 66 24.93 1.72 -17.91
CA SER A 66 23.86 2.66 -18.32
C SER A 66 24.16 4.13 -18.01
N TRP A 67 25.24 4.42 -17.29
CA TRP A 67 25.59 5.78 -16.84
C TRP A 67 26.43 6.58 -17.86
N ALA A 68 26.97 5.93 -18.88
CA ALA A 68 27.87 6.58 -19.84
C ALA A 68 27.16 7.44 -20.91
N ASP A 69 25.86 7.25 -21.17
CA ASP A 69 25.16 7.93 -22.27
C ASP A 69 24.36 9.19 -21.87
N LEU A 70 24.30 9.53 -20.58
CA LEU A 70 23.48 10.67 -20.09
C LEU A 70 24.24 11.99 -19.92
N PHE A 71 25.57 12.02 -20.12
CA PHE A 71 26.41 13.21 -19.85
C PHE A 71 26.86 14.00 -21.09
N HIS A 72 26.30 13.75 -22.28
CA HIS A 72 26.57 14.57 -23.46
C HIS A 72 25.32 15.26 -24.00
N ARG A 73 24.95 16.38 -23.37
CA ARG A 73 24.26 17.50 -24.05
C ARG A 73 24.53 18.81 -23.32
N SER A 74 25.37 19.64 -23.93
CA SER A 74 25.68 21.02 -23.51
C SER A 74 24.61 22.01 -23.98
N PRO A 75 24.44 23.18 -23.33
CA PRO A 75 23.42 24.17 -23.67
C PRO A 75 23.82 25.05 -24.88
N PRO A 76 22.87 25.70 -25.58
CA PRO A 76 23.20 26.48 -26.76
C PRO A 76 23.74 27.88 -26.41
N THR A 77 24.80 28.26 -27.12
CA THR A 77 25.45 29.57 -27.11
C THR A 77 24.72 30.59 -27.98
N THR A 78 24.71 31.83 -27.52
CA THR A 78 24.27 33.05 -28.21
C THR A 78 25.33 33.50 -29.22
N GLU A 79 24.98 33.76 -30.47
CA GLU A 79 25.87 34.46 -31.42
C GLU A 79 25.19 35.68 -32.05
N LEU A 80 25.92 36.80 -31.98
CA LEU A 80 25.70 38.05 -32.71
C LEU A 80 26.25 37.92 -34.13
N ALA A 81 25.57 38.51 -35.11
CA ALA A 81 26.17 38.86 -36.40
C ALA A 81 25.70 40.24 -36.89
N VAL A 82 26.64 41.03 -37.38
CA VAL A 82 26.50 42.39 -37.91
C VAL A 82 26.80 42.37 -39.42
N GLY A 83 25.96 43.06 -40.22
CA GLY A 83 26.41 43.91 -41.34
C GLY A 83 26.23 43.40 -42.79
N GLY A 84 25.46 44.16 -43.58
CA GLY A 84 25.47 44.17 -45.06
C GLY A 84 24.15 44.67 -45.66
N GLY A 85 24.11 45.90 -46.20
CA GLY A 85 22.92 46.54 -46.77
C GLY A 85 22.79 46.42 -48.29
N ASP A 86 21.60 46.76 -48.81
CA ASP A 86 21.36 47.67 -49.95
C ASP A 86 19.84 47.84 -50.24
N ASP A 87 19.43 49.12 -50.36
CA ASP A 87 18.37 49.80 -51.14
C ASP A 87 16.86 49.37 -51.22
N LEU A 88 16.02 50.23 -50.60
CA LEU A 88 14.67 50.82 -50.90
C LEU A 88 13.79 50.33 -52.09
N PRO A 89 12.44 50.53 -52.11
CA PRO A 89 11.66 51.60 -51.43
C PRO A 89 10.31 51.22 -50.76
N LEU A 90 9.79 52.19 -49.99
CA LEU A 90 8.51 52.25 -49.26
C LEU A 90 7.25 51.88 -50.08
N PRO A 91 6.19 51.45 -49.37
CA PRO A 91 4.93 52.17 -49.51
C PRO A 91 4.32 52.57 -48.17
N VAL A 92 3.80 53.80 -48.18
CA VAL A 92 2.89 54.40 -47.20
C VAL A 92 1.62 53.55 -47.09
N GLY A 93 1.17 53.30 -45.86
CA GLY A 93 -0.10 52.60 -45.60
C GLY A 93 -0.48 52.64 -44.13
N THR A 94 -1.17 53.72 -43.75
CA THR A 94 -2.22 53.79 -42.71
C THR A 94 -2.03 53.04 -41.38
N GLU A 95 -1.84 53.82 -40.32
CA GLU A 95 -2.26 53.44 -38.96
C GLU A 95 -3.71 52.98 -39.00
N ASP A 96 -3.95 51.69 -38.79
CA ASP A 96 -5.28 51.20 -38.44
C ASP A 96 -5.26 50.72 -36.99
N ARG A 97 -5.83 51.58 -36.16
CA ARG A 97 -5.88 51.48 -34.71
C ARG A 97 -7.26 50.96 -34.33
N SER A 98 -7.52 49.69 -34.57
CA SER A 98 -8.66 48.97 -33.97
C SER A 98 -8.56 47.46 -34.22
N SER A 99 -7.74 46.77 -33.42
CA SER A 99 -8.03 45.39 -33.07
C SER A 99 -8.62 45.39 -31.66
N GLU A 100 -9.95 45.29 -31.57
CA GLU A 100 -10.57 44.83 -30.35
C GLU A 100 -9.90 43.50 -29.94
N PRO A 101 -9.52 43.29 -28.67
CA PRO A 101 -8.99 41.99 -28.26
C PRO A 101 -10.09 40.96 -28.49
N GLU A 102 -9.82 39.94 -29.32
CA GLU A 102 -10.69 38.78 -29.48
C GLU A 102 -11.15 38.33 -28.10
N ALA A 103 -12.47 38.16 -27.92
CA ALA A 103 -13.05 37.88 -26.62
C ALA A 103 -12.52 36.55 -26.06
N GLU A 104 -11.47 36.62 -25.23
CA GLU A 104 -10.75 35.50 -24.58
C GLU A 104 -11.67 34.32 -24.25
N ASN A 105 -11.35 33.09 -24.66
CA ASN A 105 -12.25 31.95 -24.43
C ASN A 105 -12.43 31.67 -22.92
N CYS A 106 -13.58 31.14 -22.51
CA CYS A 106 -13.87 30.78 -21.12
C CYS A 106 -12.79 29.88 -20.51
N GLU A 107 -12.21 28.94 -21.27
CA GLU A 107 -11.15 28.05 -20.78
C GLU A 107 -9.88 28.83 -20.45
N GLU A 108 -9.39 29.69 -21.34
CA GLU A 108 -8.20 30.53 -21.15
C GLU A 108 -8.39 31.50 -19.97
N TRP A 109 -9.56 32.12 -19.89
CA TRP A 109 -9.92 33.00 -18.78
C TRP A 109 -9.93 32.24 -17.45
N LEU A 110 -10.54 31.05 -17.39
CA LEU A 110 -10.57 30.23 -16.18
C LEU A 110 -9.18 29.75 -15.78
N GLU A 111 -8.34 29.36 -16.74
CA GLU A 111 -6.96 28.94 -16.49
C GLU A 111 -6.13 30.06 -15.85
N ARG A 112 -6.35 31.31 -16.26
CA ARG A 112 -5.70 32.48 -15.66
C ARG A 112 -6.28 32.84 -14.29
N GLU A 113 -7.60 32.97 -14.19
CA GLU A 113 -8.28 33.48 -12.98
C GLU A 113 -8.32 32.46 -11.85
N ASP A 114 -8.40 31.16 -12.16
CA ASP A 114 -8.38 30.11 -11.14
C ASP A 114 -6.95 29.69 -10.76
N ARG A 115 -5.90 30.27 -11.35
CA ARG A 115 -4.52 29.93 -11.03
C ARG A 115 -4.20 30.23 -9.56
N VAL A 116 -3.75 29.21 -8.85
CA VAL A 116 -3.36 29.30 -7.45
C VAL A 116 -1.85 29.42 -7.34
N VAL A 117 -1.39 30.46 -6.63
CA VAL A 117 -0.01 30.56 -6.15
C VAL A 117 -0.03 30.23 -4.67
N TYR A 118 0.46 29.04 -4.32
CA TYR A 118 0.58 28.62 -2.92
C TYR A 118 1.77 29.30 -2.25
N SER A 119 1.65 29.51 -0.95
CA SER A 119 2.70 30.12 -0.12
C SER A 119 4.01 29.31 -0.07
N ARG A 120 3.92 27.99 -0.24
CA ARG A 120 5.07 27.07 -0.20
C ARG A 120 5.23 26.31 -1.51
N ASP A 121 6.40 26.47 -2.12
CA ASP A 121 6.89 25.70 -3.26
C ASP A 121 7.72 24.51 -2.74
N PHE A 122 7.16 23.30 -2.84
CA PHE A 122 7.81 22.11 -2.30
C PHE A 122 9.07 21.68 -3.06
N ASN A 123 9.35 22.20 -4.25
CA ASN A 123 10.62 21.96 -4.92
C ASN A 123 11.77 22.74 -4.27
N LYS A 124 11.47 23.90 -3.67
CA LYS A 124 12.43 24.75 -2.97
C LYS A 124 12.45 24.52 -1.48
N ASP A 125 11.29 24.25 -0.89
CA ASP A 125 11.12 23.89 0.51
C ASP A 125 10.40 22.54 0.66
N PRO A 126 11.13 21.42 0.47
CA PRO A 126 10.58 20.06 0.55
C PRO A 126 9.86 19.77 1.86
N ILE A 127 8.86 18.88 1.80
CA ILE A 127 8.27 18.25 2.98
C ILE A 127 9.38 17.57 3.78
N TRP A 128 9.43 17.86 5.08
CA TRP A 128 10.42 17.31 6.00
C TRP A 128 9.75 16.40 7.04
N VAL A 129 10.06 15.10 7.00
CA VAL A 129 9.55 14.11 7.96
C VAL A 129 10.68 13.60 8.85
N SER A 130 10.50 13.66 10.17
CA SER A 130 11.48 13.16 11.13
C SER A 130 11.21 11.71 11.55
N GLY A 131 12.27 10.94 11.80
CA GLY A 131 12.14 9.60 12.40
C GLY A 131 12.36 8.41 11.46
N ALA A 132 12.76 8.62 10.20
CA ALA A 132 13.11 7.55 9.28
C ALA A 132 14.17 8.02 8.26
N GLU A 133 14.88 7.07 7.65
CA GLU A 133 15.80 7.34 6.55
C GLU A 133 15.07 7.31 5.20
N LYS A 134 15.68 7.91 4.17
CA LYS A 134 15.12 7.91 2.82
C LYS A 134 15.46 6.60 2.11
N GLU A 135 14.44 5.76 1.89
CA GLU A 135 14.58 4.43 1.28
C GLU A 135 14.03 4.34 -0.16
N TRP A 136 13.66 5.46 -0.80
CA TRP A 136 13.06 5.48 -2.14
C TRP A 136 13.76 6.44 -3.10
N LYS A 137 13.64 6.17 -4.41
CA LYS A 137 14.36 6.89 -5.48
C LYS A 137 13.80 8.30 -5.73
N SER A 138 12.52 8.39 -6.06
CA SER A 138 11.86 9.64 -6.48
C SER A 138 10.48 9.79 -5.86
N CYS A 139 10.01 11.03 -5.78
CA CYS A 139 8.67 11.36 -5.32
C CYS A 139 8.12 12.50 -6.17
N SER A 140 6.81 12.53 -6.37
CA SER A 140 6.13 13.56 -7.17
C SER A 140 6.06 14.92 -6.47
N VAL A 141 6.46 14.98 -5.21
CA VAL A 141 6.61 16.21 -4.42
C VAL A 141 7.99 16.21 -3.75
N GLY A 142 8.59 17.38 -3.59
CA GLY A 142 9.82 17.52 -2.81
C GLY A 142 9.63 16.96 -1.41
N CYS A 143 10.41 15.93 -1.08
CA CYS A 143 10.20 15.09 0.10
C CYS A 143 11.55 14.63 0.65
N SER A 144 11.78 14.86 1.94
CA SER A 144 13.04 14.60 2.63
C SER A 144 12.77 14.06 4.04
N PHE A 145 13.59 13.09 4.43
CA PHE A 145 13.45 12.36 5.68
C PHE A 145 14.78 12.38 6.44
N GLY A 146 14.72 12.46 7.76
CA GLY A 146 15.90 12.35 8.61
C GLY A 146 15.76 13.01 9.97
N TYR A 147 16.89 13.18 10.65
CA TYR A 147 16.96 13.87 11.93
C TYR A 147 17.69 15.20 11.73
N SER A 148 17.05 16.31 12.11
CA SER A 148 17.66 17.63 12.10
C SER A 148 17.19 18.41 13.33
N ILE A 149 18.13 19.11 13.95
CA ILE A 149 17.88 20.00 15.10
C ILE A 149 17.53 21.42 14.61
N GLU A 150 17.88 21.75 13.37
CA GLU A 150 17.78 23.11 12.82
C GLU A 150 16.44 23.40 12.15
N LYS A 151 15.77 22.36 11.62
CA LYS A 151 14.49 22.49 10.90
C LYS A 151 13.36 21.81 11.67
N LYS A 152 12.29 22.56 11.96
CA LYS A 152 11.05 21.97 12.49
C LYS A 152 10.42 21.07 11.41
N PRO A 153 10.14 19.79 11.70
CA PRO A 153 9.51 18.90 10.75
C PRO A 153 8.03 19.15 10.57
N ASP A 154 7.55 18.87 9.35
CA ASP A 154 6.14 18.85 8.99
C ASP A 154 5.44 17.67 9.69
N ALA A 155 6.15 16.55 9.82
CA ALA A 155 5.67 15.37 10.53
C ALA A 155 6.80 14.58 11.22
N ALA A 156 6.49 13.80 12.26
CA ALA A 156 7.44 12.94 12.94
C ALA A 156 6.83 11.58 13.30
N PHE A 157 7.59 10.50 13.11
CA PHE A 157 7.18 9.16 13.54
C PHE A 157 7.26 9.00 15.06
N GLY A 158 6.33 8.23 15.61
CA GLY A 158 6.34 7.84 17.02
C GLY A 158 5.50 8.76 17.90
N ILE A 159 5.95 8.97 19.15
CA ILE A 159 5.10 9.53 20.21
C ILE A 159 4.62 10.93 19.85
N PRO A 160 3.29 11.22 19.93
CA PRO A 160 2.75 12.55 19.69
C PRO A 160 3.45 13.60 20.55
N GLN A 161 4.03 14.62 19.91
CA GLN A 161 4.68 15.74 20.57
C GLN A 161 3.79 16.98 20.52
N ALA A 162 3.91 17.85 21.53
CA ALA A 162 3.19 19.11 21.53
C ALA A 162 3.81 20.11 20.53
N GLY A 163 3.03 20.54 19.53
CA GLY A 163 3.27 21.78 18.79
C GLY A 163 3.54 21.64 17.29
N GLY A 164 2.51 21.78 16.46
CA GLY A 164 2.58 22.14 15.03
C GLY A 164 3.34 21.20 14.07
N THR A 165 3.84 20.07 14.55
CA THR A 165 4.39 18.96 13.76
C THR A 165 3.38 17.81 13.83
N ALA A 166 3.01 17.25 12.68
CA ALA A 166 2.07 16.14 12.63
C ALA A 166 2.70 14.85 13.19
N SER A 167 2.01 14.18 14.10
CA SER A 167 2.44 12.90 14.67
C SER A 167 1.99 11.72 13.80
N VAL A 168 2.92 10.81 13.50
CA VAL A 168 2.69 9.69 12.57
C VAL A 168 2.80 8.35 13.29
N LEU A 169 1.71 7.57 13.27
CA LEU A 169 1.71 6.16 13.62
C LEU A 169 1.97 5.35 12.35
N ARG A 170 2.99 4.49 12.36
CA ARG A 170 3.25 3.52 11.30
C ARG A 170 3.41 2.12 11.86
N SER A 171 2.57 1.18 11.43
CA SER A 171 2.67 -0.22 11.82
C SER A 171 2.00 -1.12 10.79
N MET A 172 2.60 -2.26 10.48
CA MET A 172 1.97 -3.28 9.64
C MET A 172 1.35 -4.42 10.47
N GLU A 173 1.30 -4.27 11.79
CA GLU A 173 0.73 -5.26 12.71
C GLU A 173 -0.77 -5.06 12.92
N SER A 174 -1.48 -6.15 13.16
CA SER A 174 -2.92 -6.13 13.41
C SER A 174 -3.30 -5.39 14.70
N ALA A 175 -4.36 -4.58 14.63
CA ALA A 175 -4.94 -3.91 15.80
C ALA A 175 -5.54 -4.88 16.82
N GLN A 176 -5.83 -6.11 16.40
CA GLN A 176 -6.24 -7.18 17.31
C GLN A 176 -5.12 -7.55 18.27
N TYR A 177 -3.84 -7.37 17.94
CA TYR A 177 -2.72 -7.57 18.89
C TYR A 177 -2.31 -6.28 19.57
N TYR A 178 -2.26 -5.19 18.81
CA TYR A 178 -1.79 -3.88 19.23
C TYR A 178 -2.91 -2.87 19.04
N MET A 179 -3.76 -2.68 20.06
CA MET A 179 -4.96 -1.83 19.91
C MET A 179 -4.64 -0.39 19.49
N GLU A 180 -3.43 0.10 19.74
CA GLU A 180 -2.93 1.37 19.20
C GLU A 180 -3.00 1.49 17.68
N ASN A 181 -2.95 0.38 16.94
CA ASN A 181 -3.05 0.36 15.49
C ASN A 181 -4.49 0.52 14.99
N ASN A 182 -5.49 0.43 15.87
CA ASN A 182 -6.86 0.79 15.50
C ASN A 182 -6.92 2.29 15.23
N ILE A 183 -7.42 2.68 14.05
CA ILE A 183 -7.42 4.08 13.59
C ILE A 183 -8.09 5.01 14.62
N ALA A 184 -9.28 4.66 15.12
CA ALA A 184 -9.99 5.50 16.09
C ALA A 184 -9.24 5.60 17.42
N GLN A 185 -8.56 4.54 17.84
CA GLN A 185 -7.73 4.56 19.04
C GLN A 185 -6.45 5.38 18.86
N ALA A 186 -5.77 5.26 17.72
CA ALA A 186 -4.62 6.09 17.39
C ALA A 186 -4.98 7.58 17.44
N ARG A 187 -6.13 7.97 16.87
CA ARG A 187 -6.65 9.35 16.99
C ARG A 187 -6.87 9.77 18.43
N ARG A 188 -7.50 8.93 19.26
CA ARG A 188 -7.69 9.22 20.69
C ARG A 188 -6.37 9.37 21.45
N ARG A 189 -5.30 8.71 20.99
CA ARG A 189 -3.95 8.85 21.55
C ARG A 189 -3.20 10.08 21.02
N GLY A 190 -3.80 10.85 20.12
CA GLY A 190 -3.24 12.11 19.62
C GLY A 190 -2.45 11.98 18.32
N PHE A 191 -2.55 10.87 17.58
CA PHE A 191 -1.90 10.74 16.28
C PHE A 191 -2.65 11.52 15.18
N ASP A 192 -1.94 12.40 14.48
CA ASP A 192 -2.46 13.20 13.36
C ASP A 192 -2.55 12.39 12.07
N ILE A 193 -1.63 11.43 11.87
CA ILE A 193 -1.58 10.56 10.69
C ILE A 193 -1.42 9.11 11.13
N VAL A 194 -2.24 8.22 10.56
CA VAL A 194 -2.25 6.77 10.80
C VAL A 194 -1.89 6.07 9.50
N MET A 195 -0.87 5.21 9.59
CA MET A 195 -0.35 4.40 8.49
C MET A 195 -0.34 2.92 8.90
N THR A 196 -1.40 2.18 8.58
CA THR A 196 -1.49 0.75 8.85
C THR A 196 -1.90 -0.05 7.62
N THR A 197 -2.04 -1.38 7.74
CA THR A 197 -2.55 -2.23 6.67
C THR A 197 -3.98 -1.87 6.24
N SER A 198 -4.75 -1.20 7.10
CA SER A 198 -6.10 -0.75 6.77
C SER A 198 -6.08 0.21 5.59
N LEU A 199 -6.86 -0.08 4.54
CA LEU A 199 -7.06 0.83 3.42
C LEU A 199 -7.87 2.07 3.81
N SER A 200 -8.44 2.08 5.01
CA SER A 200 -9.08 3.24 5.65
C SER A 200 -8.10 4.16 6.40
N SER A 201 -6.83 3.78 6.50
CA SER A 201 -5.76 4.66 7.01
C SER A 201 -5.56 5.87 6.09
N ASP A 202 -4.96 6.95 6.62
CA ASP A 202 -4.64 8.11 5.79
C ASP A 202 -3.65 7.74 4.68
N VAL A 203 -2.66 6.91 5.04
CA VAL A 203 -1.67 6.37 4.11
C VAL A 203 -1.50 4.88 4.39
N PRO A 204 -2.23 4.00 3.68
CA PRO A 204 -2.15 2.56 3.90
C PRO A 204 -0.76 1.97 3.62
N VAL A 205 -0.34 0.98 4.40
CA VAL A 205 0.94 0.26 4.24
C VAL A 205 0.63 -1.23 4.17
N GLY A 206 0.53 -1.76 2.95
CA GLY A 206 0.17 -3.16 2.69
C GLY A 206 1.38 -4.03 2.35
N TYR A 207 1.21 -5.35 2.44
CA TYR A 207 2.21 -6.36 2.07
C TYR A 207 2.14 -6.74 0.58
N PHE A 208 1.97 -5.76 -0.30
CA PHE A 208 1.85 -6.00 -1.73
C PHE A 208 2.58 -4.95 -2.53
N SER A 209 3.29 -5.40 -3.56
CA SER A 209 4.00 -4.59 -4.53
C SER A 209 4.43 -5.46 -5.71
N TRP A 210 4.41 -4.91 -6.92
CA TRP A 210 4.97 -5.57 -8.09
C TRP A 210 6.50 -5.72 -8.01
N ALA A 211 7.18 -4.83 -7.27
CA ALA A 211 8.63 -4.87 -7.09
C ALA A 211 9.08 -5.95 -6.09
N GLU A 212 8.29 -6.18 -5.04
CA GLU A 212 8.63 -7.10 -3.96
C GLU A 212 8.12 -8.53 -4.23
N TYR A 213 6.97 -8.64 -4.90
CA TYR A 213 6.31 -9.92 -5.16
C TYR A 213 6.21 -10.15 -6.67
N ASP A 214 6.88 -11.19 -7.17
CA ASP A 214 6.70 -11.67 -8.54
C ASP A 214 5.36 -12.41 -8.69
N ILE A 215 4.26 -11.67 -8.54
CA ILE A 215 2.88 -12.18 -8.54
C ILE A 215 2.53 -12.81 -9.89
N MET A 216 3.21 -12.43 -10.98
CA MET A 216 3.03 -12.99 -12.30
C MET A 216 4.04 -14.10 -12.64
N ALA A 217 4.82 -14.57 -11.67
CA ALA A 217 5.74 -15.70 -11.86
C ALA A 217 5.03 -16.91 -12.50
N PRO A 218 5.67 -17.60 -13.46
CA PRO A 218 5.10 -18.76 -14.12
C PRO A 218 4.74 -19.88 -13.14
N VAL A 219 3.55 -20.45 -13.32
CA VAL A 219 3.07 -21.57 -12.50
C VAL A 219 3.93 -22.81 -12.76
N GLN A 220 4.45 -23.41 -11.69
CA GLN A 220 5.24 -24.64 -11.74
C GLN A 220 4.34 -25.89 -11.56
N PRO A 221 4.77 -27.06 -12.07
CA PRO A 221 4.07 -28.32 -11.81
C PRO A 221 3.94 -28.61 -10.31
N LYS A 222 2.74 -29.03 -9.89
CA LYS A 222 2.47 -29.39 -8.49
C LYS A 222 2.87 -30.85 -8.27
N THR A 223 3.97 -31.08 -7.55
CA THR A 223 4.61 -32.41 -7.42
C THR A 223 4.41 -33.06 -6.06
N GLU A 224 3.97 -32.33 -5.04
CA GLU A 224 3.78 -32.87 -3.70
C GLU A 224 2.49 -33.70 -3.59
N LYS A 225 2.55 -34.78 -2.80
CA LYS A 225 1.41 -35.69 -2.59
C LYS A 225 0.36 -35.10 -1.64
N ALA A 226 0.78 -34.29 -0.67
CA ALA A 226 -0.13 -33.57 0.20
C ALA A 226 -0.76 -32.43 -0.61
N LEU A 227 -2.05 -32.17 -0.39
CA LEU A 227 -2.79 -31.18 -1.16
C LEU A 227 -2.37 -29.75 -0.82
N ALA A 228 -2.05 -29.52 0.45
CA ALA A 228 -1.72 -28.19 0.95
C ALA A 228 -0.45 -28.18 1.81
N ALA A 229 0.18 -27.01 1.88
CA ALA A 229 1.25 -26.73 2.82
C ALA A 229 0.91 -25.56 3.75
N ALA A 230 1.43 -25.63 4.98
CA ALA A 230 1.23 -24.63 6.02
C ALA A 230 2.57 -24.18 6.64
N PHE A 231 2.75 -22.86 6.78
CA PHE A 231 3.93 -22.24 7.39
C PHE A 231 3.48 -21.36 8.56
N ILE A 232 3.00 -22.01 9.63
CA ILE A 232 2.46 -21.33 10.82
C ILE A 232 3.39 -21.56 12.00
N SER A 233 3.96 -20.49 12.55
CA SER A 233 4.89 -20.56 13.70
C SER A 233 4.38 -19.87 14.97
N ASN A 234 3.39 -18.99 14.86
CA ASN A 234 2.71 -18.42 16.02
C ASN A 234 1.49 -19.28 16.36
N CYS A 235 1.56 -20.12 17.39
CA CYS A 235 0.45 -21.02 17.74
C CYS A 235 -0.63 -20.34 18.60
N GLY A 236 -0.35 -19.15 19.15
CA GLY A 236 -1.26 -18.37 19.99
C GLY A 236 -2.04 -17.31 19.22
N ALA A 237 -2.63 -17.69 18.09
CA ALA A 237 -3.36 -16.74 17.23
C ALA A 237 -4.64 -16.22 17.91
N ARG A 238 -5.01 -14.96 17.63
CA ARG A 238 -6.29 -14.35 18.08
C ARG A 238 -7.43 -14.65 17.08
N ASN A 239 -7.48 -15.89 16.58
CA ASN A 239 -8.53 -16.40 15.70
C ASN A 239 -8.58 -17.94 15.75
N PHE A 240 -9.38 -18.56 14.87
CA PHE A 240 -9.64 -20.00 14.85
C PHE A 240 -8.74 -20.81 13.89
N ARG A 241 -7.58 -20.26 13.46
CA ARG A 241 -6.82 -20.84 12.35
C ARG A 241 -6.26 -22.25 12.61
N LEU A 242 -5.89 -22.56 13.84
CA LEU A 242 -5.39 -23.91 14.17
C LEU A 242 -6.53 -24.91 14.26
N GLN A 243 -7.68 -24.51 14.82
CA GLN A 243 -8.89 -25.33 14.83
C GLN A 243 -9.36 -25.65 13.40
N ALA A 244 -9.27 -24.68 12.48
CA ALA A 244 -9.57 -24.91 11.08
C ALA A 244 -8.57 -25.85 10.40
N LEU A 245 -7.26 -25.73 10.69
CA LEU A 245 -6.25 -26.66 10.19
C LEU A 245 -6.55 -28.10 10.66
N GLU A 246 -6.79 -28.31 11.95
CA GLU A 246 -7.19 -29.62 12.49
C GLU A 246 -8.48 -30.14 11.86
N ALA A 247 -9.46 -29.27 11.65
CA ALA A 247 -10.73 -29.65 11.02
C ALA A 247 -10.52 -30.05 9.54
N LEU A 248 -9.66 -29.37 8.79
CA LEU A 248 -9.27 -29.78 7.44
C LEU A 248 -8.60 -31.16 7.44
N GLU A 249 -7.67 -31.42 8.36
CA GLU A 249 -7.04 -32.74 8.50
C GLU A 249 -8.08 -33.83 8.79
N LYS A 250 -9.06 -33.56 9.65
CA LYS A 250 -10.19 -34.47 9.96
C LYS A 250 -11.08 -34.75 8.74
N THR A 251 -11.17 -33.82 7.79
CA THR A 251 -11.84 -34.04 6.49
C THR A 251 -11.00 -34.85 5.49
N LYS A 252 -9.86 -35.41 5.93
CA LYS A 252 -8.90 -36.20 5.14
C LYS A 252 -8.09 -35.39 4.12
N ILE A 253 -8.06 -34.06 4.24
CA ILE A 253 -7.12 -33.23 3.48
C ILE A 253 -5.73 -33.43 4.09
N LYS A 254 -4.80 -33.95 3.28
CA LYS A 254 -3.39 -34.07 3.69
C LYS A 254 -2.70 -32.72 3.63
N ILE A 255 -2.19 -32.26 4.77
CA ILE A 255 -1.51 -30.96 4.93
C ILE A 255 -0.10 -31.21 5.43
N ASP A 256 0.91 -30.69 4.73
CA ASP A 256 2.30 -30.66 5.23
C ASP A 256 2.55 -29.33 5.97
N SER A 257 2.82 -29.41 7.27
CA SER A 257 3.08 -28.27 8.14
C SER A 257 4.57 -28.15 8.42
N TYR A 258 5.19 -27.10 7.88
CA TYR A 258 6.63 -26.79 8.00
C TYR A 258 6.95 -25.81 9.14
N GLY A 259 5.95 -25.06 9.61
CA GLY A 259 6.11 -24.08 10.67
C GLY A 259 6.25 -24.68 12.07
N GLY A 260 6.36 -23.81 13.09
CA GLY A 260 6.46 -24.22 14.49
C GLY A 260 5.21 -24.91 15.05
N CYS A 261 4.04 -24.73 14.43
CA CYS A 261 2.77 -25.35 14.83
C CYS A 261 2.47 -26.59 13.97
N HIS A 262 1.86 -27.63 14.56
CA HIS A 262 1.63 -28.98 14.00
C HIS A 262 2.92 -29.73 13.61
N ARG A 263 3.80 -29.11 12.81
CA ARG A 263 5.15 -29.57 12.47
C ARG A 263 5.21 -31.06 12.10
N ASN A 264 4.29 -31.50 11.25
CA ASN A 264 4.22 -32.89 10.77
C ASN A 264 5.17 -33.16 9.60
N ARG A 265 5.85 -32.13 9.10
CA ARG A 265 6.86 -32.21 8.05
C ARG A 265 8.15 -31.58 8.57
N ASP A 266 9.20 -32.39 8.68
CA ASP A 266 10.51 -31.89 9.07
C ASP A 266 11.06 -30.99 7.96
N GLY A 267 11.03 -29.68 8.20
CA GLY A 267 11.93 -28.75 7.56
C GLY A 267 13.35 -29.08 8.04
N ARG A 268 14.04 -30.03 7.42
CA ARG A 268 15.44 -30.41 7.69
C ARG A 268 16.45 -29.29 7.37
N ALA A 269 16.04 -28.03 7.50
CA ALA A 269 16.57 -27.09 8.48
C ALA A 269 15.58 -25.92 8.47
N LEU A 270 15.06 -25.49 9.62
CA LEU A 270 14.18 -24.31 9.72
C LEU A 270 14.84 -23.02 9.17
N LEU A 271 16.15 -23.07 8.88
CA LEU A 271 16.95 -22.02 8.25
C LEU A 271 17.22 -22.25 6.73
N ALA A 272 16.75 -23.35 6.12
CA ALA A 272 17.09 -23.72 4.74
C ALA A 272 15.88 -24.02 3.83
N VAL A 273 14.64 -24.00 4.34
CA VAL A 273 13.46 -24.19 3.50
C VAL A 273 13.00 -22.84 2.98
N ASP A 274 13.24 -22.58 1.70
CA ASP A 274 12.61 -21.46 1.00
C ASP A 274 11.09 -21.72 0.93
N LYS A 275 10.32 -20.84 1.59
CA LYS A 275 8.86 -20.95 1.71
C LYS A 275 8.20 -20.88 0.34
N VAL A 276 8.53 -19.88 -0.49
CA VAL A 276 7.89 -19.67 -1.79
C VAL A 276 8.23 -20.82 -2.73
N GLU A 277 9.50 -21.24 -2.77
CA GLU A 277 9.94 -22.37 -3.59
C GLU A 277 9.29 -23.68 -3.17
N THR A 278 9.04 -23.85 -1.87
CA THR A 278 8.28 -25.01 -1.37
C THR A 278 6.82 -24.95 -1.79
N LEU A 279 6.16 -23.80 -1.61
CA LEU A 279 4.76 -23.62 -1.98
C LEU A 279 4.52 -23.88 -3.48
N LYS A 280 5.48 -23.56 -4.35
CA LYS A 280 5.36 -23.82 -5.81
C LYS A 280 5.00 -25.26 -6.15
N ARG A 281 5.35 -26.24 -5.31
CA ARG A 281 5.07 -27.67 -5.53
C ARG A 281 3.71 -28.13 -4.99
N TYR A 282 3.00 -27.31 -4.23
CA TYR A 282 1.68 -27.63 -3.66
C TYR A 282 0.54 -26.98 -4.45
N LYS A 283 -0.60 -27.67 -4.55
CA LYS A 283 -1.83 -27.11 -5.14
C LYS A 283 -2.38 -25.96 -4.30
N PHE A 284 -2.40 -26.14 -2.99
CA PHE A 284 -2.96 -25.18 -2.04
C PHE A 284 -1.91 -24.66 -1.06
N SER A 285 -2.03 -23.39 -0.69
CA SER A 285 -1.22 -22.76 0.36
C SER A 285 -2.16 -22.29 1.47
N LEU A 286 -1.93 -22.70 2.72
CA LEU A 286 -2.72 -22.23 3.86
C LEU A 286 -2.23 -20.82 4.28
N ALA A 287 -2.83 -19.80 3.69
CA ALA A 287 -2.56 -18.39 3.96
C ALA A 287 -3.38 -17.91 5.18
N PHE A 288 -3.09 -18.49 6.34
CA PHE A 288 -3.84 -18.22 7.57
C PHE A 288 -3.20 -17.10 8.40
N GLU A 289 -3.88 -15.96 8.45
CA GLU A 289 -3.50 -14.83 9.30
C GLU A 289 -3.67 -15.14 10.79
N ASN A 290 -2.99 -14.38 11.63
CA ASN A 290 -2.98 -14.55 13.09
C ASN A 290 -4.13 -13.81 13.81
N SER A 291 -4.95 -13.07 13.06
CA SER A 291 -6.16 -12.37 13.50
C SER A 291 -7.09 -12.16 12.30
N ASN A 292 -8.37 -11.90 12.57
CA ASN A 292 -9.36 -11.57 11.54
C ASN A 292 -9.64 -10.07 11.63
N GLU A 293 -9.10 -9.28 10.71
CA GLU A 293 -9.22 -7.83 10.67
C GLU A 293 -9.36 -7.36 9.22
N GLU A 294 -10.27 -6.41 8.98
CA GLU A 294 -10.46 -5.82 7.65
C GLU A 294 -9.12 -5.33 7.10
N ASP A 295 -8.81 -5.69 5.86
CA ASP A 295 -7.61 -5.29 5.11
C ASP A 295 -6.28 -5.82 5.64
N TYR A 296 -6.30 -6.60 6.72
CA TYR A 296 -5.11 -7.27 7.23
C TYR A 296 -4.80 -8.51 6.38
N VAL A 297 -4.13 -8.27 5.26
CA VAL A 297 -3.69 -9.26 4.28
C VAL A 297 -2.18 -9.14 4.13
N THR A 298 -1.45 -10.18 4.53
CA THR A 298 0.01 -10.14 4.69
C THR A 298 0.76 -10.92 3.61
N GLU A 299 2.07 -11.07 3.79
CA GLU A 299 2.95 -11.83 2.90
C GLU A 299 2.45 -13.27 2.68
N LYS A 300 1.69 -13.84 3.63
CA LYS A 300 1.12 -15.21 3.53
C LYS A 300 0.23 -15.36 2.29
N PHE A 301 -0.59 -14.36 2.02
CA PHE A 301 -1.47 -14.34 0.86
C PHE A 301 -0.67 -14.11 -0.43
N PHE A 302 0.12 -13.03 -0.48
CA PHE A 302 0.83 -12.65 -1.71
C PHE A 302 1.92 -13.67 -2.10
N GLN A 303 2.63 -14.29 -1.16
CA GLN A 303 3.57 -15.38 -1.45
C GLN A 303 2.87 -16.63 -2.03
N SER A 304 1.60 -16.86 -1.66
CA SER A 304 0.80 -17.94 -2.26
C SER A 304 0.52 -17.65 -3.74
N LEU A 305 0.21 -16.39 -4.07
CA LEU A 305 0.04 -15.94 -5.45
C LEU A 305 1.35 -16.06 -6.24
N VAL A 306 2.49 -15.62 -5.68
CA VAL A 306 3.83 -15.78 -6.30
C VAL A 306 4.10 -17.25 -6.61
N ALA A 307 3.84 -18.16 -5.67
CA ALA A 307 4.04 -19.59 -5.85
C ALA A 307 3.11 -20.24 -6.90
N GLY A 308 2.08 -19.53 -7.37
CA GLY A 308 1.06 -20.08 -8.26
C GLY A 308 0.28 -21.21 -7.58
N SER A 309 0.04 -21.09 -6.28
CA SER A 309 -0.76 -22.03 -5.48
C SER A 309 -2.03 -21.33 -5.03
N VAL A 310 -3.15 -22.05 -5.04
CA VAL A 310 -4.45 -21.48 -4.66
C VAL A 310 -4.43 -21.18 -3.15
N PRO A 311 -4.57 -19.91 -2.73
CA PRO A 311 -4.60 -19.56 -1.32
C PRO A 311 -5.88 -20.08 -0.66
N VAL A 312 -5.73 -20.80 0.45
CA VAL A 312 -6.81 -21.10 1.41
C VAL A 312 -6.64 -20.13 2.57
N VAL A 313 -7.60 -19.24 2.76
CA VAL A 313 -7.44 -18.04 3.59
C VAL A 313 -8.32 -18.12 4.84
N ILE A 314 -7.72 -17.71 5.96
CA ILE A 314 -8.39 -17.29 7.20
C ILE A 314 -7.75 -15.95 7.56
N GLY A 315 -8.54 -14.90 7.77
CA GLY A 315 -7.99 -13.57 8.05
C GLY A 315 -9.00 -12.47 7.76
N ALA A 316 -8.65 -11.56 6.86
CA ALA A 316 -9.50 -10.42 6.49
C ALA A 316 -10.89 -10.86 6.02
N PRO A 317 -11.98 -10.40 6.66
CA PRO A 317 -13.35 -10.76 6.25
C PRO A 317 -13.69 -10.37 4.80
N ASN A 318 -13.00 -9.37 4.27
CA ASN A 318 -13.13 -8.84 2.92
C ASN A 318 -12.01 -9.31 1.96
N ILE A 319 -11.40 -10.48 2.21
CA ILE A 319 -10.30 -11.02 1.38
C ILE A 319 -10.60 -11.07 -0.13
N GLN A 320 -11.87 -11.13 -0.52
CA GLN A 320 -12.28 -11.11 -1.93
C GLN A 320 -11.85 -9.82 -2.65
N ASP A 321 -11.71 -8.70 -1.94
CA ASP A 321 -11.19 -7.43 -2.49
C ASP A 321 -9.71 -7.52 -2.92
N PHE A 322 -8.99 -8.52 -2.39
CA PHE A 322 -7.59 -8.79 -2.63
C PHE A 322 -7.37 -9.96 -3.60
N ALA A 323 -8.45 -10.64 -4.04
CA ALA A 323 -8.34 -11.76 -4.96
C ALA A 323 -7.98 -11.28 -6.38
N PRO A 324 -7.00 -11.90 -7.06
CA PRO A 324 -6.64 -11.51 -8.42
C PRO A 324 -7.78 -11.72 -9.42
N ALA A 325 -8.61 -12.74 -9.22
CA ALA A 325 -9.82 -13.01 -10.00
C ALA A 325 -10.88 -13.76 -9.17
N PRO A 326 -12.16 -13.73 -9.57
CA PRO A 326 -13.18 -14.59 -8.97
C PRO A 326 -12.78 -16.07 -9.00
N GLY A 327 -12.96 -16.79 -7.89
CA GLY A 327 -12.60 -18.21 -7.80
C GLY A 327 -11.10 -18.52 -7.65
N SER A 328 -10.23 -17.49 -7.58
CA SER A 328 -8.78 -17.69 -7.41
C SER A 328 -8.33 -18.01 -5.98
N ILE A 329 -9.24 -17.97 -5.00
CA ILE A 329 -8.98 -18.20 -3.58
C ILE A 329 -10.09 -19.04 -2.95
N LEU A 330 -9.77 -19.75 -1.86
CA LEU A 330 -10.75 -20.39 -0.99
C LEU A 330 -10.74 -19.68 0.36
N HIS A 331 -11.91 -19.24 0.86
CA HIS A 331 -12.01 -18.49 2.11
C HIS A 331 -12.76 -19.31 3.16
N ILE A 332 -12.13 -19.51 4.31
CA ILE A 332 -12.76 -20.09 5.51
C ILE A 332 -13.07 -18.90 6.44
N LYS A 333 -14.31 -18.40 6.38
CA LYS A 333 -14.74 -17.24 7.18
C LYS A 333 -15.03 -17.65 8.62
N GLU A 334 -15.54 -18.86 8.80
CA GLU A 334 -15.84 -19.48 10.08
C GLU A 334 -15.60 -21.00 10.04
N LEU A 335 -15.61 -21.66 11.20
CA LEU A 335 -15.34 -23.10 11.28
C LEU A 335 -16.38 -23.96 10.53
N SER A 336 -17.61 -23.47 10.37
CA SER A 336 -18.67 -24.11 9.57
C SER A 336 -18.23 -24.37 8.13
N ASP A 337 -17.43 -23.47 7.57
CA ASP A 337 -17.06 -23.47 6.15
C ASP A 337 -16.04 -24.56 5.81
N VAL A 338 -15.33 -25.09 6.82
CA VAL A 338 -14.22 -26.04 6.61
C VAL A 338 -14.65 -27.25 5.80
N SER A 339 -15.84 -27.80 6.07
CA SER A 339 -16.31 -28.97 5.32
C SER A 339 -16.58 -28.67 3.85
N GLU A 340 -17.09 -27.48 3.53
CA GLU A 340 -17.37 -27.08 2.15
C GLU A 340 -16.06 -26.76 1.42
N VAL A 341 -15.15 -26.02 2.06
CA VAL A 341 -13.83 -25.72 1.52
C VAL A 341 -13.04 -27.01 1.26
N ALA A 342 -13.07 -27.99 2.17
CA ALA A 342 -12.43 -29.29 1.94
C ALA A 342 -13.01 -30.04 0.74
N LYS A 343 -14.34 -30.01 0.54
CA LYS A 343 -14.97 -30.60 -0.66
C LYS A 343 -14.47 -29.92 -1.92
N THR A 344 -14.39 -28.59 -1.93
CA THR A 344 -13.86 -27.82 -3.07
C THR A 344 -12.39 -28.13 -3.32
N MET A 345 -11.56 -28.24 -2.27
CA MET A 345 -10.16 -28.63 -2.40
C MET A 345 -10.00 -30.01 -3.06
N ASN A 346 -10.80 -31.00 -2.65
CA ASN A 346 -10.78 -32.33 -3.27
C ASN A 346 -11.23 -32.28 -4.74
N TYR A 347 -12.36 -31.61 -5.03
CA TYR A 347 -12.87 -31.43 -6.39
C TYR A 347 -11.81 -30.81 -7.31
N LEU A 348 -11.20 -29.70 -6.91
CA LEU A 348 -10.13 -29.05 -7.67
C LEU A 348 -8.89 -29.94 -7.76
N SER A 349 -8.59 -30.75 -6.73
CA SER A 349 -7.44 -31.66 -6.78
C SER A 349 -7.61 -32.77 -7.81
N GLU A 350 -8.83 -33.22 -8.05
CA GLU A 350 -9.21 -34.31 -8.96
C GLU A 350 -9.59 -33.81 -10.37
N ASN A 351 -9.90 -32.53 -10.52
CA ASN A 351 -10.29 -31.91 -11.78
C ASN A 351 -9.24 -30.86 -12.24
N PRO A 352 -8.31 -31.23 -13.15
CA PRO A 352 -7.27 -30.33 -13.62
C PRO A 352 -7.80 -29.08 -14.33
N GLU A 353 -8.91 -29.18 -15.06
CA GLU A 353 -9.51 -28.05 -15.77
C GLU A 353 -10.03 -27.01 -14.78
N ALA A 354 -10.82 -27.46 -13.79
CA ALA A 354 -11.34 -26.59 -12.74
C ALA A 354 -10.20 -25.96 -11.91
N TYR A 355 -9.14 -26.71 -11.60
CA TYR A 355 -7.97 -26.17 -10.91
C TYR A 355 -7.25 -25.12 -11.76
N ASN A 356 -7.02 -25.38 -13.05
CA ASN A 356 -6.35 -24.44 -13.93
C ASN A 356 -7.15 -23.14 -14.10
N GLU A 357 -8.48 -23.20 -14.09
CA GLU A 357 -9.34 -22.02 -14.12
C GLU A 357 -9.08 -21.09 -12.92
N THR A 358 -8.83 -21.63 -11.72
CA THR A 358 -8.48 -20.80 -10.54
C THR A 358 -7.17 -20.01 -10.69
N LEU A 359 -6.27 -20.45 -11.58
CA LEU A 359 -4.98 -19.83 -11.86
C LEU A 359 -4.94 -19.15 -13.23
N ARG A 360 -6.06 -19.10 -13.96
CA ARG A 360 -6.13 -18.53 -15.32
C ARG A 360 -5.64 -17.07 -15.39
N TRP A 361 -5.85 -16.31 -14.32
CA TRP A 361 -5.37 -14.94 -14.16
C TRP A 361 -3.84 -14.80 -14.29
N LYS A 362 -3.06 -15.87 -14.08
CA LYS A 362 -1.60 -15.87 -14.31
C LYS A 362 -1.23 -15.72 -15.78
N TYR A 363 -2.15 -16.06 -16.69
CA TYR A 363 -1.93 -16.04 -18.13
C TYR A 363 -2.66 -14.87 -18.79
N GLU A 364 -3.90 -14.60 -18.39
CA GLU A 364 -4.72 -13.52 -18.96
C GLU A 364 -4.49 -12.17 -18.26
N GLY A 365 -3.82 -12.19 -17.11
CA GLY A 365 -3.67 -11.06 -16.22
C GLY A 365 -4.77 -10.99 -15.15
N PRO A 366 -4.50 -10.34 -14.01
CA PRO A 366 -5.48 -10.18 -12.94
C PRO A 366 -6.54 -9.13 -13.31
N SER A 367 -7.60 -9.09 -12.51
CA SER A 367 -8.67 -8.10 -12.64
C SER A 367 -8.14 -6.67 -12.47
N ASP A 368 -8.83 -5.71 -13.07
CA ASP A 368 -8.49 -4.29 -12.93
C ASP A 368 -8.59 -3.80 -11.48
N SER A 369 -9.49 -4.40 -10.68
CA SER A 369 -9.58 -4.11 -9.24
C SER A 369 -8.31 -4.52 -8.50
N PHE A 370 -7.79 -5.72 -8.79
CA PHE A 370 -6.53 -6.18 -8.22
C PHE A 370 -5.35 -5.33 -8.68
N LYS A 371 -5.27 -4.99 -9.97
CA LYS A 371 -4.23 -4.07 -10.47
C LYS A 371 -4.30 -2.73 -9.75
N ALA A 372 -5.47 -2.12 -9.68
CA ALA A 372 -5.69 -0.87 -8.97
C ALA A 372 -5.32 -0.94 -7.48
N LEU A 373 -5.47 -2.09 -6.82
CA LEU A 373 -4.99 -2.29 -5.46
C LEU A 373 -3.45 -2.31 -5.42
N VAL A 374 -2.81 -3.20 -6.18
CA VAL A 374 -1.35 -3.42 -6.12
C VAL A 374 -0.57 -2.20 -6.63
N ASP A 375 -1.09 -1.49 -7.64
CA ASP A 375 -0.49 -0.27 -8.19
C ASP A 375 -0.38 0.87 -7.16
N MET A 376 -1.10 0.81 -6.03
CA MET A 376 -0.90 1.77 -4.94
C MET A 376 0.55 1.73 -4.42
N ALA A 377 1.18 0.55 -4.45
CA ALA A 377 2.55 0.36 -3.99
C ALA A 377 3.62 0.76 -5.03
N ALA A 378 3.22 1.12 -6.25
CA ALA A 378 4.13 1.74 -7.21
C ALA A 378 4.69 3.08 -6.70
N VAL A 379 4.01 3.69 -5.72
CA VAL A 379 4.55 4.80 -4.93
C VAL A 379 4.84 4.33 -3.51
N HIS A 380 6.11 4.44 -3.12
CA HIS A 380 6.56 4.08 -1.78
C HIS A 380 5.74 4.80 -0.70
N SER A 381 5.43 4.10 0.40
CA SER A 381 4.55 4.61 1.48
C SER A 381 5.03 5.95 2.06
N SER A 382 6.35 6.14 2.18
CA SER A 382 6.95 7.41 2.62
C SER A 382 6.71 8.56 1.64
N CYS A 383 6.75 8.31 0.33
CA CYS A 383 6.39 9.33 -0.66
C CYS A 383 4.89 9.65 -0.60
N ARG A 384 4.03 8.63 -0.43
CA ARG A 384 2.58 8.84 -0.23
C ARG A 384 2.29 9.66 1.03
N LEU A 385 3.07 9.50 2.11
CA LEU A 385 3.02 10.38 3.28
C LEU A 385 3.36 11.83 2.95
N CYS A 386 4.41 12.08 2.17
CA CYS A 386 4.73 13.44 1.72
C CYS A 386 3.61 14.05 0.84
N ILE A 387 3.03 13.27 -0.08
CA ILE A 387 1.91 13.72 -0.91
C ILE A 387 0.71 14.06 -0.03
N HIS A 388 0.41 13.24 0.98
CA HIS A 388 -0.66 13.49 1.94
C HIS A 388 -0.44 14.80 2.71
N LEU A 389 0.76 15.00 3.27
CA LEU A 389 1.13 16.21 4.00
C LEU A 389 1.08 17.46 3.13
N ALA A 390 1.69 17.42 1.94
CA ALA A 390 1.68 18.52 0.99
C ALA A 390 0.26 18.89 0.55
N THR A 391 -0.59 17.88 0.30
CA THR A 391 -2.00 18.09 -0.03
C THR A 391 -2.73 18.77 1.12
N ALA A 392 -2.56 18.30 2.36
CA ALA A 392 -3.20 18.88 3.54
C ALA A 392 -2.75 20.34 3.80
N ILE A 393 -1.48 20.67 3.55
CA ILE A 393 -0.95 22.03 3.66
C ILE A 393 -1.65 22.95 2.66
N TRP A 394 -1.71 22.56 1.38
CA TRP A 394 -2.36 23.35 0.34
C TRP A 394 -3.87 23.48 0.56
N GLU A 395 -4.57 22.40 0.95
CA GLU A 395 -6.00 22.45 1.27
C GLU A 395 -6.33 23.36 2.46
N LYS A 396 -5.40 23.48 3.43
CA LYS A 396 -5.55 24.43 4.54
C LYS A 396 -5.44 25.88 4.06
N GLU A 397 -4.52 26.16 3.14
CA GLU A 397 -4.34 27.50 2.55
C GLU A 397 -5.56 27.92 1.71
N GLU A 398 -6.13 26.99 0.95
CA GLU A 398 -7.33 27.20 0.13
C GLU A 398 -8.60 27.53 0.92
N LYS A 399 -8.61 27.29 2.23
CA LYS A 399 -9.74 27.72 3.10
C LYS A 399 -9.75 29.22 3.36
N SER A 400 -8.69 29.95 3.01
CA SER A 400 -8.61 31.41 3.18
C SER A 400 -9.48 32.17 2.17
N LEU A 401 -9.77 33.45 2.48
CA LEU A 401 -10.74 34.25 1.73
C LEU A 401 -10.32 34.55 0.28
N SER A 402 -9.03 34.60 -0.01
CA SER A 402 -8.50 34.80 -1.36
C SER A 402 -8.89 33.65 -2.30
N PHE A 403 -8.77 32.40 -1.83
CA PHE A 403 -9.08 31.21 -2.63
C PHE A 403 -10.57 30.94 -2.78
N LYS A 404 -11.40 31.39 -1.83
CA LYS A 404 -12.87 31.29 -1.93
C LYS A 404 -13.49 32.15 -3.03
N LYS A 405 -12.75 33.12 -3.59
CA LYS A 405 -13.24 34.01 -4.65
C LYS A 405 -13.05 33.45 -6.06
N ARG A 406 -12.44 32.27 -6.20
CA ARG A 406 -12.17 31.67 -7.51
C ARG A 406 -13.47 31.37 -8.26
N PRO A 407 -13.59 31.78 -9.54
CA PRO A 407 -14.82 31.58 -10.30
C PRO A 407 -15.13 30.10 -10.53
N CYS A 408 -14.13 29.26 -10.84
CA CYS A 408 -14.25 27.81 -11.10
C CYS A 408 -15.28 27.41 -12.19
N LYS A 409 -15.90 28.39 -12.84
CA LYS A 409 -16.83 28.25 -13.95
C LYS A 409 -16.97 29.58 -14.68
N CYS A 410 -17.23 29.52 -15.97
CA CYS A 410 -17.46 30.67 -16.83
C CYS A 410 -18.74 30.44 -17.62
N THR A 411 -19.64 31.43 -17.65
CA THR A 411 -20.88 31.37 -18.41
C THR A 411 -20.87 32.45 -19.48
N ARG A 412 -21.01 32.03 -20.75
CA ARG A 412 -21.15 32.93 -21.91
C ARG A 412 -22.35 32.49 -22.73
N GLY A 413 -23.35 33.37 -22.85
CA GLY A 413 -24.63 33.03 -23.47
C GLY A 413 -25.34 31.89 -22.73
N SER A 414 -25.69 30.83 -23.44
CA SER A 414 -26.32 29.62 -22.87
C SER A 414 -25.32 28.57 -22.38
N GLU A 415 -24.02 28.77 -22.61
CA GLU A 415 -22.99 27.78 -22.31
C GLU A 415 -22.30 28.09 -20.97
N THR A 416 -22.08 27.05 -20.16
CA THR A 416 -21.28 27.13 -18.94
C THR A 416 -20.16 26.10 -18.99
N VAL A 417 -18.92 26.58 -18.85
CA VAL A 417 -17.72 25.76 -18.71
C VAL A 417 -17.38 25.67 -17.23
N TYR A 418 -17.15 24.47 -16.71
CA TYR A 418 -16.71 24.20 -15.34
C TYR A 418 -15.23 23.84 -15.35
N HIS A 419 -14.45 24.41 -14.44
CA HIS A 419 -13.03 24.13 -14.27
C HIS A 419 -12.80 23.23 -13.06
N LEU A 420 -12.19 22.08 -13.31
CA LEU A 420 -11.91 21.02 -12.34
C LEU A 420 -10.41 20.72 -12.35
N TYR A 421 -9.93 20.10 -11.28
CA TYR A 421 -8.54 19.68 -11.14
C TYR A 421 -8.47 18.18 -10.97
N VAL A 422 -7.61 17.50 -11.73
CA VAL A 422 -7.50 16.04 -11.69
C VAL A 422 -6.03 15.64 -11.65
N ARG A 423 -5.67 14.71 -10.76
CA ARG A 423 -4.35 14.07 -10.75
C ARG A 423 -4.45 12.56 -10.78
N GLU A 424 -3.43 11.90 -11.31
CA GLU A 424 -3.28 10.45 -11.12
C GLU A 424 -3.01 10.16 -9.63
N ARG A 425 -3.68 9.14 -9.08
CA ARG A 425 -3.39 8.64 -7.72
C ARG A 425 -1.90 8.33 -7.57
N GLY A 426 -1.25 8.94 -6.59
CA GLY A 426 0.19 8.81 -6.33
C GLY A 426 1.04 9.93 -6.95
N ARG A 427 0.43 10.84 -7.71
CA ARG A 427 1.04 12.13 -8.08
C ARG A 427 0.57 13.23 -7.15
N PHE A 428 1.33 14.31 -7.08
CA PHE A 428 0.99 15.48 -6.29
C PHE A 428 0.33 16.57 -7.15
N GLU A 429 0.98 16.92 -8.26
CA GLU A 429 0.53 17.93 -9.23
C GLU A 429 -0.81 17.58 -9.87
N MET A 430 -1.60 18.62 -10.13
CA MET A 430 -2.96 18.53 -10.67
C MET A 430 -3.04 19.12 -12.08
N GLU A 431 -3.84 18.49 -12.92
CA GLU A 431 -4.12 18.96 -14.27
C GLU A 431 -5.48 19.65 -14.35
N SER A 432 -5.53 20.78 -15.05
CA SER A 432 -6.79 21.48 -15.38
C SER A 432 -7.63 20.67 -16.36
N ILE A 433 -8.90 20.50 -16.02
CA ILE A 433 -9.93 19.83 -16.82
C ILE A 433 -11.15 20.75 -16.95
N PHE A 434 -11.66 20.88 -18.18
CA PHE A 434 -12.83 21.71 -18.49
C PHE A 434 -14.01 20.87 -18.93
N LEU A 435 -15.17 21.07 -18.30
CA LEU A 435 -16.42 20.39 -18.65
C LEU A 435 -17.51 21.37 -19.07
N ARG A 436 -18.12 21.11 -20.23
CA ARG A 436 -19.33 21.81 -20.70
C ARG A 436 -20.62 21.06 -20.30
N LYS A 437 -20.51 19.74 -20.15
CA LYS A 437 -21.57 18.84 -19.68
C LYS A 437 -21.11 18.16 -18.40
N LEU A 438 -21.94 18.22 -17.36
CA LEU A 438 -21.67 17.58 -16.08
C LEU A 438 -22.22 16.16 -16.06
N THR A 439 -21.65 15.31 -16.92
CA THR A 439 -21.96 13.87 -16.99
C THR A 439 -20.70 13.06 -16.69
N LEU A 440 -20.88 11.83 -16.21
CA LEU A 440 -19.77 10.93 -15.90
C LEU A 440 -18.94 10.61 -17.15
N GLU A 441 -19.61 10.39 -18.29
CA GLU A 441 -18.97 10.16 -19.58
C GLU A 441 -18.12 11.37 -20.04
N ALA A 442 -18.64 12.58 -19.86
CA ALA A 442 -17.91 13.80 -20.22
C ALA A 442 -16.67 14.00 -19.34
N LEU A 443 -16.78 13.71 -18.03
CA LEU A 443 -15.65 13.73 -17.10
C LEU A 443 -14.57 12.72 -17.51
N GLU A 444 -14.94 11.46 -17.73
CA GLU A 444 -13.99 10.41 -18.14
C GLU A 444 -13.32 10.76 -19.48
N SER A 445 -14.09 11.21 -20.47
CA SER A 445 -13.58 11.60 -21.77
C SER A 445 -12.61 12.79 -21.68
N ALA A 446 -12.92 13.79 -20.85
CA ALA A 446 -12.06 14.96 -20.67
C ALA A 446 -10.73 14.58 -19.98
N VAL A 447 -10.79 13.72 -18.97
CA VAL A 447 -9.59 13.18 -18.30
C VAL A 447 -8.73 12.39 -19.28
N LEU A 448 -9.32 11.44 -20.02
CA LEU A 448 -8.58 10.67 -21.02
C LEU A 448 -7.96 11.57 -22.09
N LYS A 449 -8.70 12.56 -22.60
CA LYS A 449 -8.22 13.51 -23.61
C LYS A 449 -7.03 14.31 -23.09
N LYS A 450 -7.12 14.90 -21.89
CA LYS A 450 -6.04 15.69 -21.28
C LYS A 450 -4.80 14.85 -21.06
N PHE A 451 -4.93 13.71 -20.37
CA PHE A 451 -3.77 12.87 -20.04
C PHE A 451 -3.14 12.22 -21.29
N THR A 452 -3.93 11.91 -22.31
CA THR A 452 -3.38 11.46 -23.61
C THR A 452 -2.62 12.57 -24.34
N TYR A 453 -3.16 13.78 -24.35
CA TYR A 453 -2.51 14.96 -24.95
C TYR A 453 -1.14 15.23 -24.30
N LEU A 454 -1.07 15.12 -22.97
CA LEU A 454 0.17 15.25 -22.19
C LEU A 454 1.15 14.09 -22.39
N LYS A 455 0.79 13.07 -23.17
CA LYS A 455 1.55 11.81 -23.31
C LYS A 455 1.84 11.18 -21.94
N HIS A 456 0.87 11.25 -21.05
CA HIS A 456 1.02 10.85 -19.66
C HIS A 456 1.41 9.38 -19.53
N MET A 457 2.41 9.12 -18.70
CA MET A 457 2.82 7.77 -18.32
C MET A 457 2.32 7.45 -16.91
N PRO A 458 1.42 6.46 -16.76
CA PRO A 458 0.96 6.04 -15.44
C PRO A 458 2.11 5.60 -14.55
N ILE A 459 2.03 5.92 -13.25
CA ILE A 459 3.12 5.64 -12.29
C ILE A 459 3.44 4.15 -12.21
N TRP A 460 2.42 3.30 -12.30
CA TRP A 460 2.59 1.85 -12.20
C TRP A 460 3.28 1.21 -13.40
N LYS A 461 3.49 1.96 -14.50
CA LYS A 461 3.93 1.36 -15.77
C LYS A 461 5.31 0.72 -15.68
N GLU A 462 6.26 1.38 -15.02
CA GLU A 462 7.62 0.84 -14.87
C GLU A 462 7.65 -0.34 -13.88
N GLU A 463 6.81 -0.27 -12.85
CA GLU A 463 6.75 -1.28 -11.78
C GLU A 463 6.01 -2.56 -12.19
N ARG A 464 5.02 -2.47 -13.07
CA ARG A 464 4.29 -3.67 -13.52
C ARG A 464 5.20 -4.61 -14.33
N PRO A 465 5.06 -5.93 -14.13
CA PRO A 465 5.70 -6.93 -14.97
C PRO A 465 5.35 -6.75 -16.45
N GLU A 466 6.30 -7.05 -17.34
CA GLU A 466 6.13 -6.90 -18.80
C GLU A 466 4.89 -7.63 -19.33
N SER A 467 4.56 -8.79 -18.76
CA SER A 467 3.39 -9.60 -19.13
C SER A 467 2.05 -8.87 -18.96
N ILE A 468 1.97 -7.85 -18.10
CA ILE A 468 0.75 -7.10 -17.80
C ILE A 468 0.91 -5.57 -17.88
N ARG A 469 2.07 -5.09 -18.34
CA ARG A 469 2.38 -3.66 -18.45
C ARG A 469 1.47 -2.94 -19.45
N GLY A 470 1.00 -3.66 -20.46
CA GLY A 470 0.10 -3.12 -21.49
C GLY A 470 0.77 -2.07 -22.39
N GLY A 471 -0.04 -1.43 -23.22
CA GLY A 471 0.41 -0.40 -24.18
C GLY A 471 0.45 1.03 -23.59
N ASN A 472 0.41 2.02 -24.47
CA ASN A 472 0.31 3.44 -24.09
C ASN A 472 -1.14 3.94 -23.95
N LYS A 473 -2.13 3.08 -24.22
CA LYS A 473 -3.54 3.45 -24.13
C LYS A 473 -3.95 3.53 -22.65
N LEU A 474 -4.39 4.71 -22.23
CA LEU A 474 -4.94 4.91 -20.89
C LEU A 474 -6.34 4.32 -20.81
N LYS A 475 -6.62 3.61 -19.73
CA LYS A 475 -7.96 3.16 -19.34
C LYS A 475 -8.26 3.69 -17.94
N VAL A 476 -9.34 4.45 -17.80
CA VAL A 476 -9.80 4.92 -16.50
C VAL A 476 -10.49 3.75 -15.78
N TYR A 477 -10.06 3.47 -14.55
CA TYR A 477 -10.72 2.51 -13.66
C TYR A 477 -11.66 3.22 -12.69
N ARG A 478 -11.19 4.33 -12.09
CA ARG A 478 -11.95 5.14 -11.13
C ARG A 478 -11.59 6.61 -11.28
N ILE A 479 -12.59 7.47 -11.09
CA ILE A 479 -12.43 8.91 -10.81
C ILE A 479 -13.24 9.19 -9.55
N TYR A 480 -12.61 9.80 -8.55
CA TYR A 480 -13.25 10.08 -7.26
C TYR A 480 -12.76 11.40 -6.67
N PRO A 481 -13.56 12.07 -5.82
CA PRO A 481 -13.14 13.29 -5.14
C PRO A 481 -11.85 13.10 -4.34
N LEU A 482 -10.98 14.11 -4.35
CA LEU A 482 -9.79 14.14 -3.53
C LEU A 482 -10.14 14.03 -2.03
N GLY A 483 -9.30 13.34 -1.26
CA GLY A 483 -9.43 13.22 0.20
C GLY A 483 -10.16 11.96 0.69
N LEU A 484 -10.63 11.09 -0.22
CA LEU A 484 -11.13 9.77 0.16
C LEU A 484 -9.99 8.83 0.56
N THR A 485 -10.27 7.94 1.53
CA THR A 485 -9.38 6.82 1.85
C THR A 485 -9.32 5.82 0.69
N GLN A 486 -8.32 4.94 0.65
CA GLN A 486 -8.20 3.95 -0.42
C GLN A 486 -9.33 2.91 -0.37
N ARG A 487 -9.81 2.56 0.83
CA ARG A 487 -11.02 1.76 1.05
C ARG A 487 -12.24 2.40 0.39
N GLN A 488 -12.38 3.72 0.54
CA GLN A 488 -13.45 4.48 -0.10
C GLN A 488 -13.28 4.55 -1.61
N ALA A 489 -12.13 5.01 -2.08
CA ALA A 489 -11.84 5.22 -3.50
C ALA A 489 -12.01 3.97 -4.37
N LEU A 490 -11.57 2.80 -3.87
CA LEU A 490 -11.58 1.58 -4.66
C LEU A 490 -12.87 0.77 -4.52
N TYR A 491 -13.46 0.72 -3.32
CA TYR A 491 -14.46 -0.30 -3.00
C TYR A 491 -15.83 0.23 -2.54
N THR A 492 -15.94 1.45 -1.99
CA THR A 492 -17.23 1.91 -1.43
C THR A 492 -17.81 3.15 -2.11
N PHE A 493 -16.97 4.07 -2.59
CA PHE A 493 -17.42 5.28 -3.28
C PHE A 493 -17.61 5.05 -4.78
N ARG A 494 -18.73 5.55 -5.30
CA ARG A 494 -18.97 5.77 -6.73
C ARG A 494 -20.02 6.86 -6.89
N PHE A 495 -19.90 7.66 -7.95
CA PHE A 495 -21.04 8.43 -8.44
C PHE A 495 -22.02 7.44 -9.09
N ASN A 496 -23.27 7.39 -8.60
CA ASN A 496 -24.28 6.48 -9.13
C ASN A 496 -25.05 7.10 -10.30
N SER A 497 -24.95 8.42 -10.47
CA SER A 497 -25.61 9.15 -11.56
C SER A 497 -24.86 10.44 -11.94
N ASP A 498 -25.17 10.97 -13.11
CA ASP A 498 -24.74 12.32 -13.54
C ASP A 498 -25.23 13.41 -12.55
N SER A 499 -26.37 13.18 -11.90
CA SER A 499 -26.91 14.10 -10.89
C SER A 499 -26.01 14.16 -9.65
N ASP A 500 -25.42 13.03 -9.24
CA ASP A 500 -24.50 12.98 -8.10
C ASP A 500 -23.23 13.79 -8.40
N LEU A 501 -22.65 13.60 -9.59
CA LEU A 501 -21.49 14.38 -10.04
C LEU A 501 -21.82 15.88 -10.10
N LYS A 502 -22.96 16.22 -10.70
CA LYS A 502 -23.43 17.60 -10.80
C LYS A 502 -23.64 18.24 -9.43
N ALA A 503 -24.22 17.51 -8.48
CA ALA A 503 -24.41 17.98 -7.10
C ALA A 503 -23.06 18.20 -6.41
N HIS A 504 -22.11 17.29 -6.59
CA HIS A 504 -20.76 17.41 -6.03
C HIS A 504 -20.02 18.64 -6.57
N ILE A 505 -19.96 18.82 -7.89
CA ILE A 505 -19.27 19.96 -8.54
C ILE A 505 -19.91 21.30 -8.14
N LYS A 506 -21.24 21.35 -8.02
CA LYS A 506 -21.94 22.57 -7.59
C LYS A 506 -21.67 22.92 -6.11
N SER A 507 -21.52 21.90 -5.27
CA SER A 507 -21.28 22.09 -3.83
C SER A 507 -19.81 22.36 -3.51
N ASN A 508 -18.90 21.97 -4.42
CA ASN A 508 -17.45 22.12 -4.27
C ASN A 508 -16.88 22.87 -5.49
N PRO A 509 -16.91 24.21 -5.49
CA PRO A 509 -16.25 25.01 -6.53
C PRO A 509 -14.77 24.61 -6.65
N CYS A 510 -14.26 24.51 -7.88
CA CYS A 510 -12.90 24.04 -8.18
C CYS A 510 -12.67 22.61 -7.64
N ALA A 511 -13.67 21.73 -7.81
CA ALA A 511 -13.61 20.36 -7.34
C ALA A 511 -12.33 19.65 -7.84
N LYS A 512 -11.71 18.93 -6.92
CA LYS A 512 -10.47 18.18 -7.14
C LYS A 512 -10.79 16.69 -7.15
N PHE A 513 -10.23 15.98 -8.12
CA PHE A 513 -10.40 14.54 -8.26
C PHE A 513 -9.07 13.83 -8.36
N GLU A 514 -9.06 12.56 -7.97
CA GLU A 514 -8.01 11.62 -8.32
C GLU A 514 -8.55 10.63 -9.35
N VAL A 515 -7.70 10.27 -10.32
CA VAL A 515 -7.96 9.23 -11.31
C VAL A 515 -7.04 8.04 -11.06
N VAL A 516 -7.58 6.83 -11.22
CA VAL A 516 -6.83 5.58 -11.24
C VAL A 516 -6.89 5.03 -12.66
N PHE A 517 -5.73 4.93 -13.30
CA PHE A 517 -5.57 4.24 -14.58
C PHE A 517 -5.20 2.77 -14.34
N VAL A 518 -5.62 1.86 -15.24
CA VAL A 518 -5.27 0.43 -15.18
C VAL A 518 -4.83 -0.14 -16.51
#